data_AF-A0A7C1FLH9-F1
#
_entry.id   AF-A0A7C1FLH9-F1
#
_cell.length_a   1.000
_cell.length_b   1.000
_cell.length_c   1.000
_cell.angle_alpha   90.00
_cell.angle_beta   90.00
_cell.angle_gamma   90.00
#
_symmetry.space_group_name_H-M   'P 1'
#
loop_
_entity.id
_entity.type
_entity.pdbx_description
1 polymer ?
#
loop_
_entity_poly.entity_id
_entity_poly.type
_entity_poly.pdbx_seq_one_letter_code
_entity_poly.pdbx_strand_id
1 'polypeptide(L)'
;DVAARFTDGLIVACDTVVECDGQILGKPLDQNDARNMLQMLSGREHRVLSGLCVWPVGGAGPDVRVAVTRLRMDRLSQEQLEEYVASGQWAGKAGAFGYQDRLGWIHVIDGSESNVVGLPMELLAEMLARHGFSQSRP
;
A
#
# COMPACT_ATOMS: atom_id res chain seq x y z
N ASP A 1 -13.52 16.50 -7.85
CA ASP A 1 -13.09 15.82 -9.08
C ASP A 1 -11.75 16.43 -9.52
N VAL A 2 -10.72 15.61 -9.72
CA VAL A 2 -9.39 16.06 -10.19
C VAL A 2 -9.37 16.18 -11.71
N ALA A 3 -9.98 15.24 -12.42
CA ALA A 3 -9.91 15.17 -13.89
C ALA A 3 -10.60 16.36 -14.56
N ALA A 4 -11.71 16.83 -14.00
CA ALA A 4 -12.41 18.01 -14.51
C ALA A 4 -11.66 19.34 -14.28
N ARG A 5 -10.57 19.35 -13.50
CA ARG A 5 -9.85 20.57 -13.10
C ARG A 5 -8.60 20.86 -13.94
N PHE A 6 -8.16 19.91 -14.76
CA PHE A 6 -6.96 20.04 -15.57
C PHE A 6 -7.30 19.78 -17.03
N THR A 7 -6.71 20.57 -17.93
CA THR A 7 -6.91 20.46 -19.40
C THR A 7 -5.72 19.82 -20.11
N ASP A 8 -4.60 19.64 -19.40
CA ASP A 8 -3.38 19.01 -19.87
C ASP A 8 -2.68 18.29 -18.70
N GLY A 9 -1.65 17.49 -19.03
CA GLY A 9 -0.84 16.76 -18.07
C GLY A 9 -1.27 15.32 -17.83
N LEU A 10 -0.78 14.76 -16.71
CA LEU A 10 -0.95 13.36 -16.35
C LEU A 10 -1.51 13.27 -14.93
N ILE A 11 -2.63 12.58 -14.78
CA ILE A 11 -3.21 12.27 -13.47
C ILE A 11 -2.66 10.93 -13.02
N VAL A 12 -2.06 10.92 -11.83
CA VAL A 12 -1.62 9.70 -11.15
C VAL A 12 -2.47 9.55 -9.89
N ALA A 13 -3.12 8.41 -9.74
CA ALA A 13 -3.87 8.06 -8.55
C ALA A 13 -3.48 6.65 -8.08
N CYS A 14 -3.32 6.48 -6.78
CA CYS A 14 -2.97 5.20 -6.17
C CYS A 14 -3.82 5.00 -4.91
N ASP A 15 -4.30 3.78 -4.71
CA ASP A 15 -4.95 3.36 -3.47
C ASP A 15 -4.42 1.99 -3.05
N THR A 16 -4.26 1.78 -1.74
CA THR A 16 -3.53 0.63 -1.19
C THR A 16 -4.35 -0.04 -0.09
N VAL A 17 -4.45 -1.36 -0.18
CA VAL A 17 -5.11 -2.20 0.82
C VAL A 17 -4.22 -3.38 1.22
N VAL A 18 -4.41 -3.87 2.45
CA VAL A 18 -3.84 -5.15 2.89
C VAL A 18 -4.90 -6.24 2.71
N GLU A 19 -4.49 -7.44 2.35
CA GLU A 19 -5.35 -8.62 2.27
C GLU A 19 -4.70 -9.81 2.98
N CYS A 20 -5.49 -10.52 3.78
CA CYS A 20 -5.08 -11.73 4.48
C CYS A 20 -6.20 -12.76 4.40
N ASP A 21 -5.90 -13.98 3.93
CA ASP A 21 -6.86 -15.10 3.82
C ASP A 21 -8.19 -14.72 3.12
N GLY A 22 -8.13 -13.88 2.08
CA GLY A 22 -9.30 -13.42 1.31
C GLY A 22 -9.99 -12.19 1.88
N GLN A 23 -9.58 -11.68 3.04
CA GLN A 23 -10.19 -10.52 3.69
C GLN A 23 -9.39 -9.24 3.45
N ILE A 24 -10.06 -8.19 2.97
CA ILE A 24 -9.46 -6.86 2.82
C ILE A 24 -9.44 -6.13 4.16
N LEU A 25 -8.26 -5.67 4.55
CA LEU A 25 -7.98 -4.88 5.74
C LEU A 25 -7.66 -3.45 5.32
N GLY A 26 -8.65 -2.57 5.46
CA GLY A 26 -8.50 -1.13 5.25
C GLY A 26 -7.79 -0.46 6.43
N LYS A 27 -8.04 0.84 6.60
CA LYS A 27 -7.54 1.60 7.75
C LYS A 27 -8.38 1.24 8.98
N PRO A 28 -7.75 0.93 10.13
CA PRO A 28 -8.49 0.63 11.36
C PRO A 28 -9.30 1.83 11.85
N LEU A 29 -10.49 1.57 12.37
CA LEU A 29 -11.41 2.59 12.89
C LEU A 29 -11.01 3.06 14.30
N ASP A 30 -10.49 2.15 15.12
CA ASP A 30 -10.08 2.39 16.49
C ASP A 30 -8.99 1.39 16.94
N GLN A 31 -8.57 1.47 18.21
CA GLN A 31 -7.55 0.58 18.78
C GLN A 31 -7.96 -0.89 18.78
N ASN A 32 -9.25 -1.21 18.94
CA ASN A 32 -9.72 -2.59 18.96
C ASN A 32 -9.67 -3.18 17.55
N ASP A 33 -10.06 -2.39 16.55
CA ASP A 33 -9.94 -2.77 15.15
C ASP A 33 -8.47 -2.97 14.74
N ALA A 34 -7.58 -2.06 15.15
CA ALA A 34 -6.14 -2.21 14.94
C ALA A 34 -5.58 -3.50 15.56
N ARG A 35 -5.98 -3.81 16.81
CA ARG A 35 -5.60 -5.06 17.48
C ARG A 35 -6.07 -6.29 16.73
N ASN A 36 -7.33 -6.29 16.27
CA ASN A 36 -7.90 -7.42 15.52
C ASN A 36 -7.17 -7.63 14.19
N MET A 37 -6.87 -6.55 13.45
CA MET A 37 -6.10 -6.62 12.21
C MET A 37 -4.70 -7.20 12.46
N LEU A 38 -3.97 -6.69 13.45
CA LEU A 38 -2.63 -7.17 13.78
C LEU A 38 -2.64 -8.64 14.25
N GLN A 39 -3.64 -9.07 15.01
CA GLN A 39 -3.80 -10.47 15.41
C GLN A 39 -4.09 -11.39 14.23
N MET A 40 -4.87 -10.92 13.24
CA MET A 40 -5.13 -11.66 12.02
C MET A 40 -3.87 -11.87 11.20
N LEU A 41 -3.03 -10.84 11.10
CA LEU A 41 -1.80 -10.85 10.32
C LEU A 41 -0.64 -11.57 11.03
N SER A 42 -0.59 -11.54 12.36
CA SER A 42 0.49 -12.09 13.20
C SER A 42 0.81 -13.55 12.87
N GLY A 43 2.07 -13.81 12.53
CA GLY A 43 2.57 -15.14 12.16
C GLY A 43 2.14 -15.63 10.77
N ARG A 44 1.52 -14.79 9.93
CA ARG A 44 0.99 -15.16 8.61
C ARG A 44 1.63 -14.40 7.47
N GLU A 45 1.53 -15.01 6.30
CA GLU A 45 1.74 -14.31 5.03
C GLU A 45 0.47 -13.58 4.62
N HIS A 46 0.64 -12.41 4.02
CA HIS A 46 -0.44 -11.55 3.57
C HIS A 46 0.03 -10.73 2.38
N ARG A 47 -0.90 -10.04 1.71
CA ARG A 47 -0.63 -9.25 0.50
C ARG A 47 -0.92 -7.78 0.74
N VAL A 48 -0.09 -6.93 0.17
CA VAL A 48 -0.42 -5.51 -0.07
C VAL A 48 -0.72 -5.34 -1.54
N LEU A 49 -1.91 -4.85 -1.84
CA LEU A 49 -2.37 -4.57 -3.19
C LEU A 49 -2.48 -3.06 -3.35
N SER A 50 -1.81 -2.50 -4.36
CA SER A 50 -2.01 -1.11 -4.75
C SER A 50 -2.56 -1.01 -6.16
N GLY A 51 -3.74 -0.41 -6.30
CA GLY A 51 -4.30 -0.03 -7.58
C GLY A 51 -3.69 1.27 -8.05
N LEU A 52 -2.95 1.24 -9.16
CA LEU A 52 -2.33 2.42 -9.77
C LEU A 52 -3.07 2.80 -11.04
N CYS A 53 -3.43 4.07 -11.14
CA CYS A 53 -4.03 4.70 -12.31
C CYS A 53 -3.08 5.77 -12.86
N VAL A 54 -2.81 5.70 -14.16
CA VAL A 54 -2.15 6.75 -14.93
C VAL A 54 -3.09 7.19 -16.06
N TRP A 55 -3.46 8.46 -16.06
CA TRP A 55 -4.44 8.99 -17.01
C TRP A 55 -3.94 10.27 -17.67
N PRO A 56 -3.57 10.22 -18.97
CA PRO A 56 -3.26 11.41 -19.76
C PRO A 56 -4.52 12.24 -19.99
N VAL A 57 -4.51 13.49 -19.54
CA VAL A 57 -5.63 14.42 -19.75
C VAL A 57 -5.76 14.72 -21.24
N GLY A 58 -6.96 14.57 -21.80
CA GLY A 58 -7.22 14.75 -23.23
C GLY A 58 -6.67 13.64 -24.13
N GLY A 59 -6.03 12.61 -23.57
CA GLY A 59 -5.52 11.45 -24.29
C GLY A 59 -6.49 10.26 -24.27
N ALA A 60 -5.94 9.06 -24.42
CA ALA A 60 -6.69 7.82 -24.16
C ALA A 60 -7.18 7.79 -22.70
N GLY A 61 -8.21 6.98 -22.44
CA GLY A 61 -8.76 6.80 -21.09
C GLY A 61 -7.75 6.28 -20.05
N PRO A 62 -8.15 6.17 -18.77
CA PRO A 62 -7.24 5.80 -17.69
C PRO A 62 -6.62 4.41 -17.90
N ASP A 63 -5.30 4.32 -17.72
CA ASP A 63 -4.59 3.05 -17.60
C ASP A 63 -4.54 2.63 -16.14
N VAL A 64 -5.17 1.50 -15.81
CA VAL A 64 -5.23 0.99 -14.43
C VAL A 64 -4.53 -0.36 -14.34
N ARG A 65 -3.67 -0.51 -13.34
CA ARG A 65 -2.94 -1.75 -13.02
C ARG A 65 -2.93 -1.98 -11.51
N VAL A 66 -2.61 -3.20 -11.09
CA VAL A 66 -2.49 -3.55 -9.67
C VAL A 66 -1.10 -4.11 -9.43
N ALA A 67 -0.38 -3.54 -8.46
CA ALA A 67 0.84 -4.12 -7.92
C ALA A 67 0.50 -4.97 -6.69
N VAL A 68 1.18 -6.11 -6.54
CA VAL A 68 1.01 -7.00 -5.40
C VAL A 68 2.37 -7.26 -4.76
N THR A 69 2.47 -7.01 -3.46
CA THR A 69 3.63 -7.40 -2.65
C THR A 69 3.17 -8.41 -1.60
N ARG A 70 3.89 -9.52 -1.49
CA ARG A 70 3.70 -10.52 -0.43
C ARG A 70 4.60 -10.19 0.75
N LEU A 71 4.02 -10.19 1.94
CA LEU A 71 4.72 -9.97 3.19
C LEU A 71 4.49 -11.15 4.13
N ARG A 72 5.37 -11.25 5.13
CA ARG A 72 5.20 -12.13 6.28
C ARG A 72 5.34 -11.31 7.56
N MET A 73 4.36 -11.42 8.44
CA MET A 73 4.46 -10.91 9.81
C MET A 73 5.02 -12.01 10.70
N ASP A 74 5.98 -11.67 11.56
CA ASP A 74 6.37 -12.55 12.64
C ASP A 74 5.20 -12.75 13.63
N ARG A 75 5.30 -13.79 14.45
CA ARG A 75 4.31 -13.99 15.51
C ARG A 75 4.56 -12.97 16.61
N LEU A 76 3.65 -12.01 16.74
CA LEU A 76 3.69 -11.01 17.82
C LEU A 76 3.31 -11.65 19.16
N SER A 77 4.07 -11.33 20.20
CA SER A 77 3.63 -11.59 21.58
C SER A 77 2.48 -10.65 21.96
N GLN A 78 1.74 -11.00 23.01
CA GLN A 78 0.69 -10.12 23.51
C GLN A 78 1.26 -8.76 23.95
N GLU A 79 2.44 -8.74 24.56
CA GLU A 79 3.12 -7.52 24.99
C GLU A 79 3.47 -6.63 23.79
N GLN A 80 4.11 -7.17 22.75
CA GLN A 80 4.46 -6.43 21.54
C GLN A 80 3.22 -5.85 20.84
N LEU A 81 2.14 -6.63 20.79
CA LEU A 81 0.87 -6.21 20.20
C LEU A 81 0.29 -5.01 20.97
N GLU A 82 0.19 -5.11 22.29
CA GLU A 82 -0.39 -4.05 23.11
C GLU A 82 0.49 -2.79 23.11
N GLU A 83 1.81 -2.93 23.19
CA GLU A 83 2.75 -1.80 23.08
C GLU A 83 2.59 -1.06 21.74
N TYR A 84 2.51 -1.80 20.64
CA TYR A 84 2.35 -1.21 19.32
C TYR A 84 0.99 -0.52 19.17
N VAL A 85 -0.10 -1.14 19.63
CA VAL A 85 -1.44 -0.54 19.60
C VAL A 85 -1.50 0.73 20.47
N ALA A 86 -0.89 0.70 21.66
CA ALA A 86 -0.81 1.86 22.56
C ALA A 86 0.01 3.02 21.95
N SER A 87 0.98 2.73 21.09
CA SER A 87 1.78 3.76 20.42
C SER A 87 0.99 4.63 19.42
N GLY A 88 -0.17 4.16 18.95
CA GLY A 88 -0.98 4.88 17.96
C GLY A 88 -0.41 4.88 16.54
N GLN A 89 0.75 4.25 16.30
CA GLN A 89 1.41 4.24 14.99
C GLN A 89 0.59 3.56 13.88
N TRP A 90 -0.39 2.74 14.25
CA TRP A 90 -1.32 2.07 13.34
C TRP A 90 -2.32 3.02 12.65
N ALA A 91 -2.54 4.22 13.21
CA ALA A 91 -3.61 5.11 12.76
C ALA A 91 -3.45 5.52 11.30
N GLY A 92 -4.52 5.35 10.52
CA GLY A 92 -4.57 5.74 9.11
C GLY A 92 -3.82 4.81 8.15
N LYS A 93 -3.30 3.66 8.62
CA LYS A 93 -2.53 2.71 7.81
C LYS A 93 -3.32 1.43 7.55
N ALA A 94 -3.36 0.98 6.29
CA ALA A 94 -4.07 -0.24 5.93
C ALA A 94 -3.44 -1.46 6.64
N GLY A 95 -4.27 -2.36 7.16
CA GLY A 95 -3.80 -3.50 7.97
C GLY A 95 -3.18 -3.12 9.31
N ALA A 96 -3.35 -1.86 9.74
CA ALA A 96 -2.88 -1.33 11.02
C ALA A 96 -1.35 -1.38 11.23
N PHE A 97 -0.53 -1.49 10.18
CA PHE A 97 0.92 -1.39 10.29
C PHE A 97 1.52 -0.46 9.23
N GLY A 98 2.72 0.08 9.49
CA GLY A 98 3.47 0.90 8.54
C GLY A 98 4.84 0.33 8.25
N TYR A 99 5.12 0.00 6.98
CA TYR A 99 6.43 -0.53 6.60
C TYR A 99 7.55 0.50 6.79
N GLN A 100 7.26 1.81 6.59
CA GLN A 100 8.22 2.89 6.85
C GLN A 100 8.63 3.01 8.33
N ASP A 101 7.86 2.43 9.25
CA ASP A 101 8.19 2.46 10.68
C ASP A 101 9.31 1.46 11.04
N ARG A 102 9.79 0.68 10.05
CA ARG A 102 10.88 -0.31 10.19
C ARG A 102 10.64 -1.30 11.33
N LEU A 103 9.41 -1.79 11.38
CA LEU A 103 8.97 -2.78 12.34
C LEU A 103 9.78 -4.06 12.09
N GLY A 104 10.59 -4.49 13.06
CA GLY A 104 11.47 -5.66 12.93
C GLY A 104 10.75 -7.01 12.77
N TRP A 105 9.41 -6.98 12.69
CA TRP A 105 8.51 -8.11 12.59
C TRP A 105 7.68 -8.14 11.30
N ILE A 106 7.98 -7.26 10.32
CA ILE A 106 7.40 -7.29 8.97
C ILE A 106 8.49 -7.50 7.94
N HIS A 107 8.30 -8.51 7.10
CA HIS A 107 9.27 -8.90 6.07
C HIS A 107 8.60 -8.93 4.71
N VAL A 108 9.17 -8.25 3.71
CA VAL A 108 8.78 -8.43 2.31
C VAL A 108 9.37 -9.74 1.80
N ILE A 109 8.52 -10.61 1.25
CA ILE A 109 8.90 -11.93 0.73
C ILE A 109 9.06 -11.87 -0.79
N ASP A 110 8.19 -11.13 -1.46
CA ASP A 110 8.16 -11.01 -2.92
C ASP A 110 7.40 -9.75 -3.34
N GLY A 111 7.90 -9.04 -4.35
CA GLY A 111 7.36 -7.75 -4.79
C GLY A 111 8.23 -6.57 -4.34
N SER A 112 7.60 -5.40 -4.15
CA SER A 112 8.31 -4.13 -3.93
C SER A 112 7.95 -3.47 -2.60
N GLU A 113 8.95 -2.91 -1.92
CA GLU A 113 8.77 -2.10 -0.72
C GLU A 113 7.99 -0.82 -1.00
N SER A 114 8.20 -0.19 -2.17
CA SER A 114 7.53 1.06 -2.53
C SER A 114 6.01 0.86 -2.64
N ASN A 115 5.59 -0.31 -3.13
CA ASN A 115 4.21 -0.73 -3.14
C ASN A 115 3.62 -0.84 -1.72
N VAL A 116 4.38 -1.37 -0.76
CA VAL A 116 3.96 -1.49 0.65
C VAL A 116 3.82 -0.11 1.30
N VAL A 117 4.71 0.81 0.96
CA VAL A 117 4.65 2.21 1.45
C VAL A 117 3.45 2.97 0.86
N GLY A 118 2.93 2.53 -0.30
CA GLY A 118 1.67 3.03 -0.87
C GLY A 118 1.77 3.59 -2.29
N LEU A 119 2.93 3.48 -2.95
CA LEU A 119 3.08 3.83 -4.36
C LEU A 119 4.06 2.87 -5.05
N PRO A 120 3.60 1.95 -5.92
CA PRO A 120 4.46 0.98 -6.57
C PRO A 120 5.31 1.67 -7.65
N MET A 121 6.49 2.15 -7.26
CA MET A 121 7.36 3.01 -8.08
C MET A 121 7.84 2.31 -9.35
N GLU A 122 8.10 1.01 -9.29
CA GLU A 122 8.50 0.21 -10.45
C GLU A 122 7.36 0.14 -11.47
N LEU A 123 6.15 -0.20 -11.04
CA LEU A 123 4.96 -0.24 -11.90
C LEU A 123 4.62 1.16 -12.45
N LEU A 124 4.76 2.20 -11.61
CA LEU A 124 4.57 3.57 -12.04
C LEU A 124 5.55 3.95 -13.14
N ALA A 125 6.84 3.64 -12.99
CA ALA A 125 7.83 3.93 -14.02
C ALA A 125 7.51 3.24 -15.35
N GLU A 126 7.07 1.98 -15.32
CA GLU A 126 6.63 1.24 -16.52
C GLU A 126 5.41 1.90 -17.19
N MET A 127 4.41 2.28 -16.40
CA MET A 127 3.21 2.94 -16.91
C MET A 127 3.53 4.33 -17.48
N LEU A 128 4.37 5.12 -16.81
CA LEU A 128 4.83 6.42 -17.30
C LEU A 128 5.55 6.28 -18.66
N ALA A 129 6.47 5.33 -18.78
CA ALA A 129 7.21 5.09 -20.02
C ALA A 129 6.28 4.74 -21.19
N ARG A 130 5.25 3.92 -20.95
CA ARG A 130 4.23 3.58 -21.95
C ARG A 130 3.42 4.78 -22.44
N HIS A 131 3.28 5.81 -21.61
CA HIS A 131 2.61 7.06 -21.97
C HIS A 131 3.59 8.13 -22.49
N GLY A 132 4.84 7.76 -22.79
CA GLY A 132 5.84 8.68 -23.36
C GLY A 132 6.57 9.54 -22.32
N PHE A 133 6.39 9.27 -21.03
CA PHE A 133 7.09 9.96 -19.94
C PHE A 133 8.28 9.11 -19.48
N SER A 134 9.49 9.42 -19.92
CA SER A 134 10.70 8.78 -19.37
C SER A 134 11.18 9.54 -18.13
N GLN A 135 11.44 8.84 -17.04
CA GLN A 135 12.19 9.39 -15.91
C GLN A 135 13.63 9.64 -16.38
N SER A 136 14.04 10.90 -16.55
CA SER A 136 15.47 11.23 -16.58
C SER A 136 16.01 10.99 -15.18
N ARG A 137 16.96 10.05 -15.02
CA ARG A 137 17.73 9.96 -13.77
C ARG A 137 18.37 11.33 -13.50
N PRO A 138 18.29 11.87 -12.26
CA PRO A 138 19.13 13.00 -11.88
C PRO A 138 20.61 12.64 -11.96
#